data_AF-A0AAV1R437-F1
#
_entry.id   AF-A0AAV1R437-F1
#
_cell.length_a   1.000
_cell.length_b   1.000
_cell.length_c   1.000
_cell.angle_alpha   90.00
_cell.angle_beta   90.00
_cell.angle_gamma   90.00
#
_symmetry.space_group_name_H-M   'P 1'
#
loop_
_entity.id
_entity.type
_entity.pdbx_description
1 polymer ?
#
loop_
_entity_poly.entity_id
_entity_poly.type
_entity_poly.pdbx_seq_one_letter_code
_entity_poly.pdbx_strand_id
1 'polypeptide(L)'
;MQPQPERSTCAAADGAERTNPRPANPSPWPISGSLGALATTVGGVMYMHSFQGGATLLSLGLIFILYTMFVWWRDVLRESTLEGHHTKVVQLGLRYGFILFIVSEVMFFFAFFWAFFHSSLAPTVEIGGIWPPKGIGVLDPWEIPFLNTLILLSSGAAVTWAHHAILAGKEKRAVYALAATVLLALVFTGFQGMEYYQAPFTISDSIYGSTFFLATGFHGFHVIIGTLFLIICGIRQYLGHLTKEHHVGFEAAAWYWHFVDVIGRLISASILPGSEAGDGASGVKSFEWKEGEFRTSSKPFLALSSVLGEGSAGPNRSHAPHSSRPGTKKDLRWADANLDLSTEQWNSSRSRV
;
A
#
# COMPACT_ATOMS: atom_id res chain seq x y z
N MET A 1 25.35 -23.85 -53.79
CA MET A 1 24.37 -24.30 -52.78
C MET A 1 25.14 -25.15 -51.78
N GLN A 2 25.64 -24.52 -50.70
CA GLN A 2 26.36 -25.23 -49.63
C GLN A 2 25.33 -25.71 -48.58
N PRO A 3 25.47 -26.92 -48.03
CA PRO A 3 24.61 -27.38 -46.95
C PRO A 3 25.04 -26.73 -45.63
N GLN A 4 24.05 -26.30 -44.85
CA GLN A 4 24.22 -25.73 -43.51
C GLN A 4 24.69 -26.82 -42.52
N PRO A 5 25.58 -26.52 -41.56
CA PRO A 5 25.95 -27.49 -40.52
C PRO A 5 24.85 -27.63 -39.47
N GLU A 6 24.52 -28.88 -39.13
CA GLU A 6 23.56 -29.25 -38.10
C GLU A 6 23.95 -28.70 -36.72
N ARG A 7 23.05 -27.95 -36.08
CA ARG A 7 23.11 -27.68 -34.63
C ARG A 7 22.54 -28.88 -33.87
N SER A 8 23.39 -29.86 -33.62
CA SER A 8 23.29 -30.79 -32.49
C SER A 8 24.67 -30.71 -31.81
N THR A 9 24.89 -30.60 -30.51
CA THR A 9 24.20 -31.03 -29.29
C THR A 9 24.81 -30.22 -28.14
N CYS A 10 24.07 -29.29 -27.51
CA CYS A 10 24.48 -28.70 -26.22
C CYS A 10 23.30 -28.35 -25.29
N ALA A 11 22.06 -28.69 -25.67
CA ALA A 11 20.86 -28.29 -24.94
C ALA A 11 20.33 -29.34 -23.94
N ALA A 12 21.08 -30.41 -23.65
CA ALA A 12 20.55 -31.59 -22.95
C ALA A 12 21.31 -31.98 -21.67
N ALA A 13 21.98 -31.04 -21.00
CA ALA A 13 22.75 -31.34 -19.78
C ALA A 13 22.56 -30.36 -18.62
N ASP A 14 21.44 -29.63 -18.55
CA ASP A 14 21.23 -28.63 -17.47
C ASP A 14 19.79 -28.59 -16.93
N GLY A 15 19.06 -29.70 -17.10
CA GLY A 15 17.62 -29.81 -16.80
C GLY A 15 17.26 -30.18 -15.35
N ALA A 16 18.24 -30.33 -14.44
CA ALA A 16 18.00 -31.00 -13.16
C ALA A 16 18.61 -30.28 -11.94
N GLU A 17 18.67 -28.94 -11.90
CA GLU A 17 18.97 -28.23 -10.64
C GLU A 17 18.54 -26.74 -10.65
N ARG A 18 17.23 -26.45 -10.68
CA ARG A 18 16.73 -25.05 -10.55
C ARG A 18 15.56 -24.90 -9.58
N THR A 19 15.51 -25.69 -8.52
CA THR A 19 14.49 -25.56 -7.47
C THR A 19 14.92 -24.66 -6.32
N ASN A 20 16.23 -24.44 -6.13
CA ASN A 20 16.74 -23.59 -5.07
C ASN A 20 17.02 -22.15 -5.56
N PRO A 21 16.63 -21.12 -4.78
CA PRO A 21 17.09 -19.75 -5.01
C PRO A 21 18.61 -19.72 -5.03
N ARG A 22 19.22 -19.16 -6.09
CA ARG A 22 20.65 -18.90 -6.08
C ARG A 22 20.94 -17.70 -5.17
N PRO A 23 22.02 -17.72 -4.38
CA PRO A 23 22.47 -16.54 -3.66
C PRO A 23 22.75 -15.41 -4.65
N ALA A 24 22.34 -14.20 -4.31
CA ALA A 24 22.70 -13.01 -5.09
C ALA A 24 24.23 -12.82 -5.06
N ASN A 25 24.80 -12.34 -6.17
CA ASN A 25 26.21 -11.98 -6.21
C ASN A 25 26.50 -10.85 -5.21
N PRO A 26 27.70 -10.79 -4.61
CA PRO A 26 28.08 -9.68 -3.75
C PRO A 26 27.89 -8.34 -4.48
N SER A 27 27.09 -7.45 -3.90
CA SER A 27 26.74 -6.16 -4.47
C SER A 27 27.26 -5.02 -3.59
N PRO A 28 27.86 -3.97 -4.16
CA PRO A 28 28.28 -2.79 -3.40
C PRO A 28 27.12 -1.84 -3.07
N TRP A 29 25.93 -2.03 -3.66
CA TRP A 29 24.82 -1.08 -3.54
C TRP A 29 24.27 -0.92 -2.12
N PRO A 30 24.19 -1.95 -1.26
CA PRO A 30 23.78 -1.79 0.13
C PRO A 30 24.68 -0.83 0.92
N ILE A 31 26.01 -0.95 0.77
CA ILE A 31 26.94 -0.07 1.49
C ILE A 31 26.90 1.36 0.91
N SER A 32 26.85 1.52 -0.41
CA SER A 32 26.69 2.84 -1.04
C SER A 32 25.38 3.53 -0.60
N GLY A 33 24.27 2.79 -0.55
CA GLY A 33 22.99 3.32 -0.09
C GLY A 33 23.04 3.77 1.37
N SER A 34 23.64 2.97 2.25
CA SER A 34 23.78 3.31 3.68
C SER A 34 24.64 4.56 3.91
N LEU A 35 25.76 4.71 3.18
CA LEU A 35 26.61 5.91 3.24
C LEU A 35 25.90 7.15 2.68
N GLY A 36 25.10 6.99 1.61
CA GLY A 36 24.25 8.06 1.09
C GLY A 36 23.22 8.52 2.11
N ALA A 37 22.50 7.58 2.74
CA ALA A 37 21.53 7.88 3.79
C ALA A 37 22.16 8.59 5.00
N LEU A 38 23.35 8.14 5.44
CA LEU A 38 24.09 8.81 6.50
C LEU A 38 24.49 10.24 6.09
N ALA A 39 25.02 10.44 4.89
CA ALA A 39 25.38 11.76 4.39
C ALA A 39 24.17 12.70 4.29
N THR A 40 23.01 12.20 3.82
CA THR A 40 21.77 12.98 3.75
C THR A 40 21.27 13.37 5.13
N THR A 41 21.25 12.46 6.10
CA THR A 41 20.77 12.76 7.46
C THR A 41 21.69 13.75 8.19
N VAL A 42 23.00 13.52 8.17
CA VAL A 42 24.00 14.44 8.77
C VAL A 42 23.98 15.79 8.06
N GLY A 43 23.99 15.80 6.73
CA GLY A 43 23.90 17.02 5.92
C GLY A 43 22.61 17.81 6.19
N GLY A 44 21.48 17.12 6.37
CA GLY A 44 20.20 17.73 6.70
C GLY A 44 20.20 18.42 8.07
N VAL A 45 20.73 17.75 9.10
CA VAL A 45 20.90 18.35 10.44
C VAL A 45 21.82 19.55 10.37
N MET A 46 22.96 19.44 9.67
CA MET A 46 23.89 20.54 9.48
C MET A 46 23.25 21.73 8.75
N TYR A 47 22.44 21.45 7.73
CA TYR A 47 21.72 22.48 6.96
C TYR A 47 20.72 23.24 7.83
N MET A 48 19.88 22.53 8.60
CA MET A 48 18.87 23.16 9.48
C MET A 48 19.49 23.99 10.61
N HIS A 49 20.71 23.66 11.06
CA HIS A 49 21.43 24.40 12.10
C HIS A 49 22.44 25.42 11.54
N SER A 50 22.39 25.71 10.23
CA SER A 50 23.27 26.68 9.56
C SER A 50 24.78 26.40 9.68
N PHE A 51 25.20 25.14 9.78
CA PHE A 51 26.62 24.78 9.74
C PHE A 51 27.21 24.91 8.34
N GLN A 52 28.48 25.31 8.26
CA GLN A 52 29.18 25.45 6.99
C GLN A 52 29.28 24.10 6.26
N GLY A 53 28.92 24.07 4.97
CA GLY A 53 28.94 22.85 4.16
C GLY A 53 27.74 21.91 4.36
N GLY A 54 26.76 22.25 5.19
CA GLY A 54 25.55 21.43 5.40
C GLY A 54 24.75 21.22 4.11
N ALA A 55 24.47 22.30 3.38
CA ALA A 55 23.73 22.24 2.10
C ALA A 55 24.43 21.36 1.05
N THR A 56 25.77 21.46 0.95
CA THR A 56 26.56 20.67 0.01
C THR A 56 26.56 19.19 0.39
N LEU A 57 26.73 18.87 1.67
CA LEU A 57 26.70 17.48 2.14
C LEU A 57 25.31 16.85 1.93
N LEU A 58 24.23 17.59 2.25
CA LEU A 58 22.85 17.17 2.00
C LEU A 58 22.62 16.87 0.51
N SER A 59 23.02 17.79 -0.37
CA SER A 59 22.84 17.66 -1.82
C SER A 59 23.65 16.48 -2.38
N LEU A 60 24.90 16.31 -1.95
CA LEU A 60 25.74 15.18 -2.34
C LEU A 60 25.17 13.85 -1.86
N GLY A 61 24.68 13.77 -0.62
CA GLY A 61 24.02 12.59 -0.07
C GLY A 61 22.79 12.19 -0.89
N LEU A 62 21.93 13.16 -1.22
CA LEU A 62 20.75 12.92 -2.06
C LEU A 62 21.11 12.43 -3.46
N ILE A 63 22.09 13.06 -4.12
CA ILE A 63 22.58 12.60 -5.44
C ILE A 63 23.12 11.17 -5.35
N PHE A 64 23.84 10.85 -4.28
CA PHE A 64 24.44 9.53 -4.09
C PHE A 64 23.38 8.43 -3.84
N ILE A 65 22.31 8.73 -3.10
CA ILE A 65 21.15 7.84 -2.94
C ILE A 65 20.47 7.60 -4.29
N LEU A 66 20.16 8.67 -5.03
CA LEU A 66 19.49 8.56 -6.34
C LEU A 66 20.33 7.76 -7.34
N TYR A 67 21.64 7.99 -7.34
CA TYR A 67 22.58 7.20 -8.14
C TYR A 67 22.55 5.72 -7.75
N THR A 68 22.62 5.41 -6.45
CA THR A 68 22.57 4.03 -5.96
C THR A 68 21.27 3.34 -6.37
N MET A 69 20.12 4.01 -6.21
CA MET A 69 18.82 3.47 -6.62
C MET A 69 18.77 3.16 -8.12
N PHE A 70 19.25 4.09 -8.96
CA PHE A 70 19.30 3.90 -10.42
C PHE A 70 20.16 2.70 -10.82
N VAL A 71 21.37 2.60 -10.29
CA VAL A 71 22.32 1.53 -10.66
C VAL A 71 21.90 0.19 -10.08
N TRP A 72 21.36 0.17 -8.86
CA TRP A 72 20.86 -1.05 -8.24
C TRP A 72 19.66 -1.61 -9.01
N TRP A 73 18.67 -0.79 -9.35
CA TRP A 73 17.54 -1.26 -10.15
C TRP A 73 17.96 -1.69 -11.55
N ARG A 74 18.94 -1.04 -12.17
CA ARG A 74 19.52 -1.53 -13.43
C ARG A 74 20.05 -2.96 -13.30
N ASP A 75 20.73 -3.29 -12.20
CA ASP A 75 21.29 -4.62 -11.99
C ASP A 75 20.20 -5.66 -11.74
N VAL A 76 19.17 -5.33 -10.94
CA VAL A 76 17.96 -6.19 -10.80
C VAL A 76 17.28 -6.44 -12.15
N LEU A 77 17.23 -5.44 -13.02
CA LEU A 77 16.70 -5.60 -14.38
C LEU A 77 17.55 -6.54 -15.24
N ARG A 78 18.88 -6.51 -15.10
CA ARG A 78 19.79 -7.41 -15.81
C ARG A 78 19.66 -8.85 -15.31
N GLU A 79 19.68 -9.05 -13.99
CA GLU A 79 19.52 -10.35 -13.33
C GLU A 79 18.18 -11.01 -13.71
N SER A 80 17.12 -10.21 -13.80
CA SER A 80 15.79 -10.69 -14.17
C SER A 80 15.65 -10.99 -15.65
N THR A 81 15.98 -10.03 -16.52
CA THR A 81 15.61 -10.07 -17.95
C THR A 81 16.70 -10.73 -18.81
N LEU A 82 17.98 -10.50 -18.50
CA LEU A 82 19.10 -10.98 -19.32
C LEU A 82 19.66 -12.30 -18.80
N GLU A 83 19.75 -12.47 -17.48
CA GLU A 83 20.32 -13.67 -16.84
C GLU A 83 19.26 -14.71 -16.47
N GLY A 84 17.99 -14.31 -16.39
CA GLY A 84 16.86 -15.21 -16.16
C GLY A 84 16.82 -15.81 -14.74
N HIS A 85 17.36 -15.10 -13.74
CA HIS A 85 17.44 -15.59 -12.36
C HIS A 85 16.10 -15.54 -11.59
N HIS A 86 15.09 -14.86 -12.12
CA HIS A 86 13.77 -14.71 -11.50
C HIS A 86 12.88 -15.97 -11.72
N THR A 87 13.17 -17.03 -10.97
CA THR A 87 12.29 -18.22 -10.92
C THR A 87 10.93 -17.89 -10.30
N LYS A 88 9.93 -18.78 -10.44
CA LYS A 88 8.59 -18.57 -9.86
C LYS A 88 8.61 -18.32 -8.35
N VAL A 89 9.54 -18.97 -7.63
CA VAL A 89 9.71 -18.79 -6.18
C VAL A 89 10.22 -17.37 -5.87
N VAL A 90 11.22 -16.90 -6.61
CA VAL A 90 11.76 -15.53 -6.47
C VAL A 90 10.70 -14.49 -6.79
N GLN A 91 9.95 -14.69 -7.89
CA GLN A 91 8.85 -13.81 -8.27
C GLN A 91 7.77 -13.72 -7.18
N LEU A 92 7.41 -14.86 -6.58
CA LEU A 92 6.48 -14.89 -5.46
C LEU A 92 7.02 -14.13 -4.24
N GLY A 93 8.31 -14.30 -3.92
CA GLY A 93 8.98 -13.53 -2.87
C GLY A 93 8.97 -12.01 -3.13
N LEU A 94 9.23 -11.59 -4.37
CA LEU A 94 9.16 -10.18 -4.76
C LEU A 94 7.74 -9.61 -4.63
N ARG A 95 6.71 -10.39 -4.99
CA ARG A 95 5.32 -9.99 -4.81
C ARG A 95 4.98 -9.78 -3.34
N TYR A 96 5.32 -10.72 -2.46
CA TYR A 96 5.11 -10.56 -1.02
C TYR A 96 5.88 -9.38 -0.44
N GLY A 97 7.16 -9.22 -0.83
CA GLY A 97 7.98 -8.09 -0.39
C GLY A 97 7.37 -6.74 -0.78
N PHE A 98 6.84 -6.63 -2.01
CA PHE A 98 6.22 -5.40 -2.47
C PHE A 98 4.86 -5.12 -1.82
N ILE A 99 4.06 -6.17 -1.54
CA ILE A 99 2.81 -6.03 -0.78
C ILE A 99 3.11 -5.52 0.64
N LEU A 100 4.12 -6.08 1.32
CA LEU A 100 4.51 -5.62 2.66
C LEU A 100 5.02 -4.17 2.64
N PHE A 101 5.74 -3.77 1.60
CA PHE A 101 6.13 -2.38 1.37
C PHE A 101 4.91 -1.45 1.23
N ILE A 102 3.91 -1.83 0.41
CA ILE A 102 2.67 -1.03 0.30
C ILE A 102 1.97 -0.94 1.66
N VAL A 103 1.90 -2.04 2.42
CA VAL A 103 1.28 -2.04 3.75
C VAL A 103 2.00 -1.07 4.70
N SER A 104 3.33 -1.02 4.68
CA SER A 104 4.06 -0.02 5.48
C SER A 104 3.77 1.42 5.04
N GLU A 105 3.63 1.67 3.74
CA GLU A 105 3.26 3.00 3.24
C GLU A 105 1.82 3.39 3.61
N VAL A 106 0.87 2.44 3.61
CA VAL A 106 -0.50 2.67 4.10
C VAL A 106 -0.48 3.07 5.57
N MET A 107 0.32 2.39 6.41
CA MET A 107 0.47 2.74 7.83
C MET A 107 1.17 4.10 8.02
N PHE A 108 2.09 4.47 7.13
CA PHE A 108 2.70 5.79 7.12
C PHE A 108 1.65 6.89 6.85
N PHE A 109 0.79 6.72 5.84
CA PHE A 109 -0.32 7.66 5.59
C PHE A 109 -1.37 7.67 6.70
N PHE A 110 -1.63 6.52 7.33
CA PHE A 110 -2.56 6.42 8.46
C PHE A 110 -2.19 7.40 9.59
N ALA A 111 -0.90 7.65 9.84
CA ALA A 111 -0.47 8.62 10.84
C ALA A 111 -0.89 10.06 10.49
N PHE A 112 -0.84 10.46 9.21
CA PHE A 112 -1.30 11.79 8.79
C PHE A 112 -2.81 11.94 8.88
N PHE A 113 -3.56 10.92 8.47
CA PHE A 113 -5.02 10.91 8.65
C PHE A 113 -5.40 10.97 10.14
N TRP A 114 -4.69 10.21 10.99
CA TRP A 114 -4.88 10.28 12.43
C TRP A 114 -4.65 11.69 12.97
N ALA A 115 -3.56 12.35 12.57
CA ALA A 115 -3.26 13.72 12.98
C ALA A 115 -4.35 14.72 12.51
N PHE A 116 -4.84 14.57 11.29
CA PHE A 116 -5.93 15.38 10.74
C PHE A 116 -7.25 15.15 11.51
N PHE A 117 -7.67 13.90 11.69
CA PHE A 117 -8.93 13.58 12.38
C PHE A 117 -8.89 13.96 13.86
N HIS A 118 -7.75 13.76 14.54
CA HIS A 118 -7.58 14.21 15.92
C HIS A 118 -7.80 15.72 16.05
N SER A 119 -7.22 16.49 15.12
CA SER A 119 -7.28 17.96 15.16
C SER A 119 -8.63 18.53 14.71
N SER A 120 -9.30 17.86 13.77
CA SER A 120 -10.58 18.31 13.19
C SER A 120 -11.81 17.90 13.99
N LEU A 121 -11.80 16.73 14.63
CA LEU A 121 -12.94 16.23 15.42
C LEU A 121 -13.01 16.86 16.82
N ALA A 122 -11.88 17.29 17.37
CA ALA A 122 -11.78 17.94 18.68
C ALA A 122 -10.91 19.20 18.60
N PRO A 123 -11.36 20.25 17.88
CA PRO A 123 -10.56 21.46 17.68
C PRO A 123 -10.24 22.15 19.01
N THR A 124 -8.99 22.55 19.19
CA THR A 124 -8.54 23.21 20.42
C THR A 124 -9.12 24.63 20.53
N VAL A 125 -9.15 25.15 21.76
CA VAL A 125 -9.63 26.53 22.02
C VAL A 125 -8.73 27.57 21.31
N GLU A 126 -7.45 27.26 21.11
CA GLU A 126 -6.47 28.13 20.43
C GLU A 126 -6.83 28.40 18.96
N ILE A 127 -7.46 27.44 18.28
CA ILE A 127 -7.96 27.62 16.90
C ILE A 127 -9.42 28.10 16.85
N GLY A 128 -9.98 28.46 18.00
CA GLY A 128 -11.35 28.95 18.14
C GLY A 128 -12.41 27.88 18.31
N GLY A 129 -12.03 26.62 18.59
CA GLY A 129 -12.96 25.52 18.83
C GLY A 129 -13.83 25.13 17.63
N ILE A 130 -13.43 25.55 16.41
CA ILE A 130 -14.12 25.24 15.17
C ILE A 130 -13.14 24.65 14.15
N TRP A 131 -13.67 23.88 13.21
CA TRP A 131 -12.92 23.37 12.07
C TRP A 131 -13.67 23.71 10.78
N PRO A 132 -13.01 24.27 9.76
CA PRO A 132 -11.63 24.76 9.72
C PRO A 132 -11.38 25.95 10.67
N PRO A 133 -10.12 26.21 11.09
CA PRO A 133 -9.78 27.38 11.91
C PRO A 133 -10.21 28.71 11.26
N LYS A 134 -10.67 29.67 12.07
CA LYS A 134 -11.08 31.00 11.56
C LYS A 134 -9.92 31.69 10.82
N GLY A 135 -10.21 32.25 9.65
CA GLY A 135 -9.24 32.99 8.84
C GLY A 135 -8.51 32.15 7.79
N ILE A 136 -8.72 30.83 7.76
CA ILE A 136 -8.20 29.98 6.67
C ILE A 136 -9.24 29.88 5.56
N GLY A 137 -8.89 30.39 4.38
CA GLY A 137 -9.67 30.15 3.16
C GLY A 137 -9.45 28.74 2.66
N VAL A 138 -10.45 27.86 2.81
CA VAL A 138 -10.37 26.49 2.30
C VAL A 138 -10.59 26.48 0.79
N LEU A 139 -9.87 25.59 0.11
CA LEU A 139 -10.02 25.37 -1.34
C LEU A 139 -11.38 24.76 -1.63
N ASP A 140 -12.03 25.19 -2.71
CA ASP A 140 -13.29 24.60 -3.15
C ASP A 140 -13.04 23.14 -3.63
N PRO A 141 -13.67 22.13 -3.00
CA PRO A 141 -13.50 20.74 -3.39
C PRO A 141 -13.92 20.46 -4.84
N TRP A 142 -14.83 21.25 -5.40
CA TRP A 142 -15.45 21.00 -6.70
C TRP A 142 -14.65 21.56 -7.89
N GLU A 143 -13.58 22.30 -7.64
CA GLU A 143 -12.73 22.87 -8.68
C GLU A 143 -11.57 21.91 -9.05
N ILE A 144 -10.32 22.38 -8.89
CA ILE A 144 -9.10 21.63 -9.19
C ILE A 144 -9.04 20.28 -8.45
N PRO A 145 -9.43 20.17 -7.16
CA PRO A 145 -9.32 18.89 -6.47
C PRO A 145 -10.23 17.79 -7.02
N PHE A 146 -11.47 18.14 -7.39
CA PHE A 146 -12.38 17.21 -8.05
C PHE A 146 -11.84 16.77 -9.41
N LEU A 147 -11.31 17.70 -10.20
CA LEU A 147 -10.68 17.36 -11.48
C LEU A 147 -9.49 16.41 -11.29
N ASN A 148 -8.63 16.67 -10.32
CA ASN A 148 -7.49 15.81 -9.97
C ASN A 148 -7.95 14.40 -9.56
N THR A 149 -9.07 14.30 -8.86
CA THR A 149 -9.68 13.01 -8.50
C THR A 149 -10.12 12.22 -9.75
N LEU A 150 -10.76 12.89 -10.72
CA LEU A 150 -11.16 12.26 -11.99
C LEU A 150 -9.95 11.84 -12.84
N ILE A 151 -8.88 12.63 -12.84
CA ILE A 151 -7.64 12.31 -13.56
C ILE A 151 -6.99 11.06 -12.98
N LEU A 152 -6.87 10.96 -11.65
CA LEU A 152 -6.32 9.76 -10.99
C LEU A 152 -7.16 8.52 -11.29
N LEU A 153 -8.49 8.60 -11.18
CA LEU A 153 -9.38 7.49 -11.49
C LEU A 153 -9.23 7.03 -12.95
N SER A 154 -9.18 7.98 -13.88
CA SER A 154 -8.98 7.72 -15.31
C SER A 154 -7.63 7.07 -15.58
N SER A 155 -6.58 7.49 -14.87
CA SER A 155 -5.24 6.90 -14.96
C SER A 155 -5.22 5.46 -14.40
N GLY A 156 -6.00 5.17 -13.35
CA GLY A 156 -6.18 3.82 -12.81
C GLY A 156 -6.87 2.88 -13.80
N ALA A 157 -7.87 3.38 -14.53
CA ALA A 157 -8.49 2.63 -15.63
C ALA A 157 -7.49 2.40 -16.79
N ALA A 158 -6.67 3.40 -17.14
CA ALA A 158 -5.66 3.28 -18.18
C ALA A 158 -4.55 2.26 -17.84
N VAL A 159 -4.06 2.22 -16.59
CA VAL A 159 -3.06 1.22 -16.17
C VAL A 159 -3.65 -0.20 -16.16
N THR A 160 -4.93 -0.33 -15.80
CA THR A 160 -5.66 -1.62 -15.88
C THR A 160 -5.79 -2.07 -17.34
N TRP A 161 -6.07 -1.14 -18.25
CA TRP A 161 -6.06 -1.41 -19.68
C TRP A 161 -4.68 -1.86 -20.18
N ALA A 162 -3.60 -1.21 -19.72
CA ALA A 162 -2.24 -1.63 -20.02
C ALA A 162 -1.98 -3.07 -19.55
N HIS A 163 -2.41 -3.42 -18.34
CA HIS A 163 -2.24 -4.76 -17.79
C HIS A 163 -2.93 -5.82 -18.66
N HIS A 164 -4.19 -5.62 -19.01
CA HIS A 164 -4.91 -6.53 -19.90
C HIS A 164 -4.29 -6.60 -21.31
N ALA A 165 -3.72 -5.50 -21.81
CA ALA A 165 -3.02 -5.50 -23.09
C ALA A 165 -1.73 -6.33 -23.05
N ILE A 166 -0.97 -6.29 -21.95
CA ILE A 166 0.22 -7.12 -21.73
C ILE A 166 -0.16 -8.61 -21.69
N LEU A 167 -1.18 -8.96 -20.92
CA LEU A 167 -1.68 -10.34 -20.83
C LEU A 167 -2.20 -10.87 -22.18
N ALA A 168 -2.87 -10.01 -22.96
CA ALA A 168 -3.31 -10.34 -24.31
C ALA A 168 -2.16 -10.38 -25.35
N GLY A 169 -0.95 -9.92 -25.00
CA GLY A 169 0.20 -9.82 -25.91
C GLY A 169 0.07 -8.72 -26.96
N LYS A 170 -0.77 -7.71 -26.71
CA LYS A 170 -0.97 -6.58 -27.61
C LYS A 170 0.00 -5.46 -27.25
N GLU A 171 1.27 -5.65 -27.57
CA GLU A 171 2.39 -4.78 -27.16
C GLU A 171 2.15 -3.29 -27.46
N LYS A 172 1.74 -2.95 -28.69
CA LYS A 172 1.47 -1.55 -29.08
C LYS A 172 0.37 -0.91 -28.23
N ARG A 173 -0.70 -1.67 -27.91
CA ARG A 173 -1.79 -1.17 -27.06
C ARG A 173 -1.34 -0.98 -25.62
N ALA A 174 -0.48 -1.87 -25.12
CA ALA A 174 0.12 -1.73 -23.79
C ALA A 174 0.96 -0.45 -23.69
N VAL A 175 1.79 -0.15 -24.71
CA VAL A 175 2.58 1.08 -24.76
C VAL A 175 1.67 2.32 -24.80
N TYR A 176 0.62 2.34 -25.63
CA TYR A 176 -0.30 3.48 -25.68
C TYR A 176 -1.05 3.70 -24.36
N ALA A 177 -1.51 2.63 -23.70
CA ALA A 177 -2.18 2.73 -22.41
C ALA A 177 -1.24 3.23 -21.30
N LEU A 178 0.01 2.77 -21.29
CA LEU A 178 1.05 3.26 -20.38
C LEU A 178 1.37 4.74 -20.62
N ALA A 179 1.53 5.13 -21.89
CA ALA A 179 1.78 6.53 -22.25
C ALA A 179 0.62 7.45 -21.81
N ALA A 180 -0.63 7.00 -22.01
CA ALA A 180 -1.81 7.73 -21.54
C ALA A 180 -1.83 7.86 -20.00
N THR A 181 -1.46 6.80 -19.27
CA THR A 181 -1.38 6.82 -17.81
C THR A 181 -0.34 7.84 -17.32
N VAL A 182 0.86 7.82 -17.91
CA VAL A 182 1.94 8.77 -17.57
C VAL A 182 1.54 10.21 -17.92
N LEU A 183 0.88 10.44 -19.05
CA LEU A 183 0.41 11.78 -19.41
C LEU A 183 -0.59 12.31 -18.38
N LEU A 184 -1.58 11.51 -17.99
CA LEU A 184 -2.56 11.87 -16.95
C LEU A 184 -1.87 12.16 -15.61
N ALA A 185 -0.85 11.38 -15.24
CA ALA A 185 -0.06 11.59 -14.03
C ALA A 185 0.72 12.92 -14.03
N LEU A 186 1.29 13.30 -15.17
CA LEU A 186 1.99 14.58 -15.32
C LEU A 186 1.01 15.75 -15.25
N VAL A 187 -0.17 15.61 -15.84
CA VAL A 187 -1.23 16.63 -15.76
C VAL A 187 -1.71 16.79 -14.31
N PHE A 188 -1.93 15.69 -13.58
CA PHE A 188 -2.24 15.73 -12.14
C PHE A 188 -1.16 16.47 -11.35
N THR A 189 0.12 16.14 -11.55
CA THR A 189 1.23 16.81 -10.85
C THR A 189 1.27 18.31 -11.15
N GLY A 190 0.97 18.70 -12.40
CA GLY A 190 0.87 20.10 -12.81
C GLY A 190 -0.26 20.85 -12.10
N PHE A 191 -1.46 20.26 -12.05
CA PHE A 191 -2.59 20.85 -11.33
C PHE A 191 -2.36 20.91 -9.81
N GLN A 192 -1.74 19.89 -9.22
CA GLN A 192 -1.37 19.94 -7.80
C GLN A 192 -0.38 21.07 -7.50
N GLY A 193 0.58 21.34 -8.40
CA GLY A 193 1.48 22.48 -8.28
C GLY A 193 0.76 23.83 -8.37
N MET A 194 -0.23 23.94 -9.27
CA MET A 194 -1.08 25.13 -9.37
C MET A 194 -1.91 25.36 -8.11
N GLU A 195 -2.49 24.29 -7.56
CA GLU A 195 -3.25 24.33 -6.29
C GLU A 195 -2.38 24.85 -5.14
N TYR A 196 -1.13 24.38 -5.03
CA TYR A 196 -0.19 24.86 -4.01
C TYR A 196 0.22 26.33 -4.21
N TYR A 197 0.32 26.79 -5.45
CA TYR A 197 0.66 28.18 -5.73
C TYR A 197 -0.51 29.14 -5.47
N GLN A 198 -1.74 28.69 -5.69
CA GLN A 198 -2.96 29.48 -5.50
C GLN A 198 -3.56 29.39 -4.09
N ALA A 199 -3.11 28.44 -3.27
CA ALA A 199 -3.59 28.27 -1.91
C ALA A 199 -3.41 29.54 -1.07
N PRO A 200 -4.45 30.04 -0.37
CA PRO A 200 -4.37 31.24 0.45
C PRO A 200 -3.73 30.99 1.82
N PHE A 201 -3.26 29.77 2.09
CA PHE A 201 -2.61 29.35 3.33
C PHE A 201 -1.33 28.57 3.02
N THR A 202 -0.41 28.53 3.99
CA THR A 202 0.92 27.92 3.90
C THR A 202 1.05 26.78 4.92
N ILE A 203 2.17 26.04 4.86
CA ILE A 203 2.46 24.96 5.83
C ILE A 203 2.54 25.46 7.28
N SER A 204 2.89 26.73 7.48
CA SER A 204 3.01 27.37 8.79
C SER A 204 1.68 27.88 9.34
N ASP A 205 0.61 27.86 8.54
CA ASP A 205 -0.70 28.41 8.92
C ASP A 205 -1.54 27.35 9.63
N SER A 206 -1.42 27.34 10.96
CA SER A 206 -2.17 26.46 11.87
C SER A 206 -1.91 24.96 11.62
N ILE A 207 -2.54 24.13 12.45
CA ILE A 207 -2.57 22.68 12.27
C ILE A 207 -3.25 22.26 10.97
N TYR A 208 -4.18 23.08 10.45
CA TYR A 208 -4.82 22.85 9.16
C TYR A 208 -3.80 22.87 8.02
N GLY A 209 -3.00 23.94 7.88
CA GLY A 209 -1.97 24.05 6.84
C GLY A 209 -0.92 22.95 6.96
N SER A 210 -0.44 22.67 8.18
CA SER A 210 0.52 21.60 8.44
C SER A 210 -0.01 20.21 8.03
N THR A 211 -1.24 19.85 8.44
CA THR A 211 -1.82 18.54 8.10
C THR A 211 -2.17 18.43 6.62
N PHE A 212 -2.68 19.50 6.00
CA PHE A 212 -2.95 19.58 4.57
C PHE A 212 -1.66 19.32 3.75
N PHE A 213 -0.65 20.19 3.89
CA PHE A 213 0.56 20.14 3.04
C PHE A 213 1.41 18.90 3.28
N LEU A 214 1.42 18.33 4.50
CA LEU A 214 2.13 17.07 4.75
C LEU A 214 1.40 15.89 4.08
N ALA A 215 0.08 15.77 4.25
CA ALA A 215 -0.68 14.67 3.65
C ALA A 215 -0.66 14.74 2.11
N THR A 216 -1.02 15.89 1.53
CA THR A 216 -1.03 16.08 0.07
C THR A 216 0.39 16.08 -0.49
N GLY A 217 1.38 16.60 0.25
CA GLY A 217 2.77 16.67 -0.17
C GLY A 217 3.43 15.31 -0.26
N PHE A 218 3.28 14.47 0.77
CA PHE A 218 3.76 13.08 0.70
C PHE A 218 3.01 12.28 -0.36
N HIS A 219 1.70 12.49 -0.53
CA HIS A 219 0.97 11.88 -1.63
C HIS A 219 1.54 12.31 -3.00
N GLY A 220 1.79 13.60 -3.23
CA GLY A 220 2.42 14.11 -4.45
C GLY A 220 3.81 13.53 -4.69
N PHE A 221 4.62 13.37 -3.64
CA PHE A 221 5.91 12.67 -3.72
C PHE A 221 5.75 11.21 -4.20
N HIS A 222 4.76 10.49 -3.67
CA HIS A 222 4.44 9.13 -4.11
C HIS A 222 3.93 9.08 -5.55
N VAL A 223 3.13 10.06 -5.99
CA VAL A 223 2.71 10.18 -7.40
C VAL A 223 3.91 10.34 -8.32
N ILE A 224 4.91 11.15 -7.94
CA ILE A 224 6.15 11.32 -8.72
C ILE A 224 6.92 10.00 -8.81
N ILE A 225 7.11 9.29 -7.68
CA ILE A 225 7.76 7.96 -7.66
C ILE A 225 7.00 6.98 -8.56
N GLY A 226 5.68 6.92 -8.44
CA GLY A 226 4.83 6.05 -9.24
C GLY A 226 4.92 6.36 -10.73
N THR A 227 4.98 7.65 -11.08
CA THR A 227 5.11 8.10 -12.47
C THR A 227 6.45 7.68 -13.06
N LEU A 228 7.56 7.86 -12.31
CA LEU A 228 8.88 7.39 -12.73
C LEU A 228 8.90 5.86 -12.91
N PHE A 229 8.26 5.13 -11.99
CA PHE A 229 8.19 3.67 -12.07
C PHE A 229 7.39 3.20 -13.30
N LEU A 230 6.27 3.86 -13.61
CA LEU A 230 5.48 3.61 -14.82
C LEU A 230 6.21 3.99 -16.10
N ILE A 231 6.98 5.08 -16.11
CA ILE A 231 7.83 5.47 -17.25
C ILE A 231 8.85 4.36 -17.53
N ILE A 232 9.53 3.84 -16.50
CA ILE A 232 10.48 2.73 -16.64
C ILE A 232 9.77 1.48 -17.18
N CYS A 233 8.55 1.17 -16.69
CA CYS A 233 7.76 0.06 -17.22
C CYS A 233 7.34 0.28 -18.69
N GLY A 234 6.99 1.51 -19.07
CA GLY A 234 6.69 1.89 -20.45
C GLY A 234 7.88 1.70 -21.39
N ILE A 235 9.07 2.17 -20.97
CA ILE A 235 10.32 1.96 -21.72
C ILE A 235 10.61 0.46 -21.87
N ARG A 236 10.46 -0.32 -20.78
CA ARG A 236 10.66 -1.77 -20.81
C ARG A 236 9.66 -2.50 -21.71
N GLN A 237 8.40 -2.06 -21.72
CA GLN A 237 7.37 -2.62 -22.61
C GLN A 237 7.71 -2.31 -24.08
N TYR A 238 8.18 -1.10 -24.38
CA TYR A 238 8.60 -0.71 -25.72
C TYR A 238 9.81 -1.51 -26.21
N LEU A 239 10.75 -1.82 -25.32
CA LEU A 239 11.91 -2.68 -25.61
C LEU A 239 11.58 -4.19 -25.62
N GLY A 240 10.33 -4.59 -25.34
CA GLY A 240 9.92 -6.00 -25.34
C GLY A 240 10.42 -6.82 -24.15
N HIS A 241 10.82 -6.18 -23.04
CA HIS A 241 11.32 -6.88 -21.84
C HIS A 241 10.22 -7.52 -21.00
N LEU A 242 8.96 -7.11 -21.18
CA LEU A 242 7.80 -7.61 -20.42
C LEU A 242 7.06 -8.64 -21.26
N THR A 243 6.92 -9.86 -20.74
CA THR A 243 6.21 -10.95 -21.42
C THR A 243 4.88 -11.26 -20.72
N LYS A 244 4.00 -12.01 -21.39
CA LYS A 244 2.70 -12.42 -20.85
C LYS A 244 2.80 -13.17 -19.52
N GLU A 245 3.89 -13.88 -19.28
CA GLU A 245 4.08 -14.71 -18.09
C GLU A 245 5.07 -14.09 -17.09
N HIS A 246 5.89 -13.13 -17.54
CA HIS A 246 6.93 -12.53 -16.71
C HIS A 246 6.90 -11.00 -16.82
N HIS A 247 6.12 -10.38 -15.93
CA HIS A 247 5.96 -8.92 -15.85
C HIS A 247 5.77 -8.42 -14.41
N VAL A 248 6.40 -9.07 -13.43
CA VAL A 248 6.31 -8.73 -11.99
C VAL A 248 6.63 -7.27 -11.69
N GLY A 249 7.60 -6.67 -12.40
CA GLY A 249 7.93 -5.25 -12.23
C GLY A 249 6.78 -4.31 -12.63
N PHE A 250 6.00 -4.68 -13.66
CA PHE A 250 4.80 -3.94 -14.04
C PHE A 250 3.65 -4.18 -13.05
N GLU A 251 3.47 -5.41 -12.56
CA GLU A 251 2.49 -5.70 -11.50
C GLU A 251 2.74 -4.85 -10.25
N ALA A 252 3.99 -4.76 -9.81
CA ALA A 252 4.40 -3.92 -8.69
C ALA A 252 4.08 -2.43 -8.97
N ALA A 253 4.44 -1.92 -10.15
CA ALA A 253 4.13 -0.54 -10.52
C ALA A 253 2.61 -0.26 -10.56
N ALA A 254 1.81 -1.21 -11.08
CA ALA A 254 0.36 -1.10 -11.11
C ALA A 254 -0.26 -1.13 -9.71
N TRP A 255 0.19 -2.02 -8.82
CA TRP A 255 -0.25 -2.05 -7.42
C TRP A 255 0.09 -0.75 -6.70
N TYR A 256 1.29 -0.23 -6.90
CA TYR A 256 1.70 1.06 -6.33
C TYR A 256 0.85 2.21 -6.88
N TRP A 257 0.57 2.21 -8.18
CA TRP A 257 -0.28 3.24 -8.80
C TRP A 257 -1.71 3.23 -8.25
N HIS A 258 -2.31 2.06 -8.08
CA HIS A 258 -3.63 1.93 -7.44
C HIS A 258 -3.61 2.34 -5.96
N PHE A 259 -2.54 2.02 -5.23
CA PHE A 259 -2.34 2.51 -3.86
C PHE A 259 -2.34 4.05 -3.83
N VAL A 260 -1.57 4.68 -4.72
CA VAL A 260 -1.50 6.14 -4.84
C VAL A 260 -2.89 6.73 -5.14
N ASP A 261 -3.62 6.17 -6.11
CA ASP A 261 -4.99 6.59 -6.43
C ASP A 261 -5.94 6.50 -5.22
N VAL A 262 -5.93 5.38 -4.49
CA VAL A 262 -6.77 5.20 -3.30
C VAL A 262 -6.45 6.24 -2.22
N ILE A 263 -5.17 6.48 -1.92
CA ILE A 263 -4.77 7.48 -0.93
C ILE A 263 -5.15 8.90 -1.38
N GLY A 264 -4.93 9.24 -2.65
CA GLY A 264 -5.31 10.54 -3.20
C GLY A 264 -6.82 10.80 -3.07
N ARG A 265 -7.63 9.77 -3.36
CA ARG A 265 -9.09 9.83 -3.14
C ARG A 265 -9.47 9.99 -1.68
N LEU A 266 -8.79 9.30 -0.76
CA LEU A 266 -9.04 9.44 0.67
C LEU A 266 -8.70 10.86 1.17
N ILE A 267 -7.56 11.42 0.74
CA ILE A 267 -7.16 12.80 1.06
C ILE A 267 -8.21 13.79 0.55
N SER A 268 -8.59 13.65 -0.72
CA SER A 268 -9.59 14.51 -1.35
C SER A 268 -10.94 14.44 -0.60
N ALA A 269 -11.37 13.23 -0.21
CA ALA A 269 -12.62 13.03 0.51
C ALA A 269 -12.59 13.46 1.99
N SER A 270 -11.43 13.46 2.66
CA SER A 270 -11.36 13.81 4.08
C SER A 270 -11.02 15.28 4.34
N ILE A 271 -10.05 15.83 3.61
CA ILE A 271 -9.46 17.13 3.94
C ILE A 271 -10.24 18.29 3.32
N LEU A 272 -10.78 18.09 2.11
CA LEU A 272 -11.39 19.16 1.33
C LEU A 272 -12.86 19.47 1.70
N PRO A 273 -13.74 18.51 2.05
CA PRO A 273 -15.16 18.80 2.30
C PRO A 273 -15.45 19.61 3.58
N GLY A 274 -14.45 20.19 4.23
CA GLY A 274 -14.63 21.03 5.42
C GLY A 274 -15.27 22.41 5.18
N SER A 275 -15.70 22.75 3.95
CA SER A 275 -16.26 24.08 3.64
C SER A 275 -17.80 24.19 3.77
N GLU A 276 -18.56 23.10 3.95
CA GLU A 276 -20.01 23.19 4.15
C GLU A 276 -20.42 23.26 5.64
N ALA A 277 -19.93 24.28 6.33
CA ALA A 277 -20.51 24.75 7.60
C ALA A 277 -20.61 26.28 7.68
N GLY A 278 -20.76 26.96 6.53
CA GLY A 278 -20.97 28.40 6.45
C GLY A 278 -21.79 28.80 5.23
N ASP A 279 -23.07 29.11 5.49
CA ASP A 279 -24.01 29.88 4.66
C ASP A 279 -24.23 29.49 3.18
N GLY A 280 -25.36 28.82 2.90
CA GLY A 280 -26.05 29.01 1.61
C GLY A 280 -26.82 27.85 0.99
N ALA A 281 -26.65 26.60 1.45
CA ALA A 281 -27.32 25.44 0.84
C ALA A 281 -28.05 24.57 1.88
N SER A 282 -28.92 25.16 2.70
CA SER A 282 -29.83 24.43 3.59
C SER A 282 -31.04 23.86 2.83
N GLY A 283 -30.77 22.89 1.94
CA GLY A 283 -31.76 22.00 1.34
C GLY A 283 -31.82 20.62 1.99
N VAL A 284 -30.92 20.31 2.91
CA VAL A 284 -30.91 19.04 3.65
C VAL A 284 -31.44 19.29 5.06
N LYS A 285 -32.68 18.87 5.30
CA LYS A 285 -33.31 18.93 6.62
C LYS A 285 -32.44 18.18 7.63
N SER A 286 -31.93 18.94 8.61
CA SER A 286 -31.46 18.42 9.89
C SER A 286 -32.50 17.44 10.44
N PHE A 287 -32.08 16.21 10.72
CA PHE A 287 -32.86 15.28 11.51
C PHE A 287 -32.79 15.75 12.96
N GLU A 288 -33.71 16.66 13.34
CA GLU A 288 -33.94 17.04 14.73
C GLU A 288 -34.35 15.79 15.52
N TRP A 289 -33.45 15.33 16.38
CA TRP A 289 -33.81 14.47 17.50
C TRP A 289 -34.69 15.30 18.45
N LYS A 290 -36.01 15.18 18.32
CA LYS A 290 -36.94 15.67 19.34
C LYS A 290 -36.82 14.79 20.57
N GLU A 291 -36.27 15.34 21.65
CA GLU A 291 -36.36 14.79 23.00
C GLU A 291 -37.84 14.71 23.42
N GLY A 292 -38.44 13.55 23.19
CA GLY A 292 -39.77 13.19 23.66
C GLY A 292 -39.68 12.58 25.06
N GLU A 293 -40.15 13.35 26.04
CA GLU A 293 -40.70 12.95 27.35
C GLU A 293 -40.40 11.53 27.85
N PHE A 294 -39.33 11.38 28.64
CA PHE A 294 -39.16 10.20 29.49
C PHE A 294 -39.99 10.39 30.78
N ARG A 295 -41.27 10.04 30.72
CA ARG A 295 -42.07 9.80 31.94
C ARG A 295 -41.60 8.51 32.59
N THR A 296 -41.11 8.64 33.81
CA THR A 296 -40.76 7.53 34.69
C THR A 296 -41.98 6.64 34.93
N SER A 297 -41.89 5.37 34.56
CA SER A 297 -42.80 4.33 35.05
C SER A 297 -41.97 3.16 35.56
N SER A 298 -41.82 3.14 36.88
CA SER A 298 -41.30 2.03 37.66
C SER A 298 -42.22 0.81 37.54
N LYS A 299 -41.65 -0.33 37.13
CA LYS A 299 -42.05 -1.69 37.56
C LYS A 299 -40.99 -2.70 37.09
N PRO A 300 -40.25 -3.33 38.02
CA PRO A 300 -39.25 -4.35 37.71
C PRO A 300 -39.87 -5.76 37.72
N PHE A 301 -39.11 -6.73 37.18
CA PHE A 301 -39.35 -8.18 37.23
C PHE A 301 -40.45 -8.76 36.32
N LEU A 302 -40.07 -9.86 35.65
CA LEU A 302 -40.87 -10.80 34.84
C LEU A 302 -41.05 -10.48 33.35
N ALA A 303 -40.02 -10.76 32.55
CA ALA A 303 -40.17 -11.22 31.15
C ALA A 303 -38.83 -11.69 30.57
N LEU A 304 -38.23 -12.73 31.16
CA LEU A 304 -37.11 -13.44 30.53
C LEU A 304 -37.24 -14.95 30.77
N SER A 305 -38.35 -15.54 30.30
CA SER A 305 -38.53 -17.00 30.28
C SER A 305 -39.43 -17.48 29.13
N SER A 306 -39.64 -16.70 28.07
CA SER A 306 -40.58 -17.05 27.00
C SER A 306 -40.00 -17.01 25.58
N VAL A 307 -38.67 -17.13 25.42
CA VAL A 307 -38.03 -17.21 24.08
C VAL A 307 -37.07 -18.42 23.96
N LEU A 308 -37.12 -19.38 24.89
CA LEU A 308 -36.50 -20.70 24.71
C LEU A 308 -37.59 -21.75 24.77
N GLY A 309 -38.06 -22.18 23.60
CA GLY A 309 -38.96 -23.30 23.45
C GLY A 309 -38.22 -24.61 23.71
N GLU A 310 -38.51 -25.24 24.84
CA GLU A 310 -38.36 -26.69 25.01
C GLU A 310 -39.71 -27.37 24.75
N GLY A 311 -39.67 -28.40 23.91
CA GLY A 311 -40.83 -29.13 23.46
C GLY A 311 -41.33 -30.18 24.45
N SER A 312 -42.65 -30.38 24.40
CA SER A 312 -43.37 -31.66 24.47
C SER A 312 -43.17 -32.56 25.70
N ALA A 313 -44.19 -32.61 26.56
CA ALA A 313 -44.52 -33.79 27.34
C ALA A 313 -46.04 -34.02 27.39
N GLY A 314 -46.51 -35.13 26.80
CA GLY A 314 -47.82 -35.73 27.03
C GLY A 314 -47.66 -37.06 27.78
N PRO A 315 -48.65 -37.52 28.57
CA PRO A 315 -48.47 -38.66 29.46
C PRO A 315 -48.96 -40.00 28.90
N ASN A 316 -48.36 -41.07 29.45
CA ASN A 316 -48.88 -42.45 29.61
C ASN A 316 -48.96 -43.40 28.38
N ARG A 317 -48.13 -44.46 28.37
CA ARG A 317 -48.54 -45.88 28.57
C ARG A 317 -47.40 -46.91 28.38
N SER A 318 -47.21 -47.73 29.42
CA SER A 318 -46.95 -49.20 29.47
C SER A 318 -46.02 -49.90 28.45
N HIS A 319 -44.88 -50.42 28.92
CA HIS A 319 -44.56 -51.87 29.07
C HIS A 319 -43.04 -52.11 29.19
N ALA A 320 -42.65 -52.94 30.15
CA ALA A 320 -41.31 -53.49 30.39
C ALA A 320 -41.11 -54.82 29.59
N PRO A 321 -40.03 -55.63 29.77
CA PRO A 321 -38.58 -55.39 29.83
C PRO A 321 -37.80 -56.40 28.91
N HIS A 322 -36.48 -56.58 29.15
CA HIS A 322 -35.50 -57.57 28.63
C HIS A 322 -34.64 -57.13 27.42
N SER A 323 -33.36 -57.48 27.26
CA SER A 323 -32.30 -58.06 28.11
C SER A 323 -31.01 -58.11 27.27
N SER A 324 -29.85 -58.13 27.96
CA SER A 324 -28.61 -58.86 27.62
C SER A 324 -27.68 -58.45 26.45
N ARG A 325 -26.49 -58.00 26.87
CA ARG A 325 -25.11 -58.50 26.57
C ARG A 325 -24.19 -57.74 25.57
N PRO A 326 -22.84 -57.87 25.76
CA PRO A 326 -21.84 -56.82 25.52
C PRO A 326 -20.73 -57.18 24.50
N GLY A 327 -19.80 -56.25 24.29
CA GLY A 327 -18.52 -56.43 23.56
C GLY A 327 -18.43 -55.48 22.36
N THR A 328 -17.34 -54.77 22.06
CA THR A 328 -15.91 -55.04 22.30
C THR A 328 -15.10 -53.74 22.17
N LYS A 329 -13.99 -53.71 22.93
CA LYS A 329 -12.90 -52.72 22.98
C LYS A 329 -12.34 -52.34 21.60
N LYS A 330 -11.90 -51.08 21.49
CA LYS A 330 -10.52 -50.73 21.08
C LYS A 330 -10.15 -49.35 21.65
N ASP A 331 -9.15 -49.38 22.53
CA ASP A 331 -8.45 -48.22 23.09
C ASP A 331 -7.74 -47.42 22.00
N LEU A 332 -7.56 -46.11 22.21
CA LEU A 332 -6.30 -45.39 21.97
C LEU A 332 -6.35 -44.00 22.61
N ARG A 333 -5.49 -43.83 23.61
CA ARG A 333 -5.14 -42.60 24.33
C ARG A 333 -4.37 -41.67 23.39
N TRP A 334 -4.66 -40.37 23.44
CA TRP A 334 -3.75 -39.32 22.98
C TRP A 334 -3.37 -38.48 24.21
N ALA A 335 -2.12 -38.65 24.64
CA ALA A 335 -1.49 -37.87 25.68
C ALA A 335 -0.70 -36.72 25.06
N ASP A 336 -0.56 -35.68 25.86
CA ASP A 336 0.26 -34.49 25.70
C ASP A 336 1.67 -34.77 25.13
N ALA A 337 2.02 -34.06 24.05
CA ALA A 337 3.40 -33.85 23.61
C ALA A 337 3.45 -32.73 22.55
N ASN A 338 3.74 -31.49 22.96
CA ASN A 338 4.29 -30.45 22.06
C ASN A 338 4.83 -29.24 22.83
N LEU A 339 5.70 -29.51 23.81
CA LEU A 339 6.50 -28.51 24.51
C LEU A 339 7.92 -29.08 24.66
N ASP A 340 8.65 -29.31 23.55
CA ASP A 340 10.09 -29.59 23.60
C ASP A 340 10.80 -29.55 22.23
N LEU A 341 10.63 -28.47 21.44
CA LEU A 341 11.35 -28.31 20.17
C LEU A 341 12.14 -27.00 20.01
N SER A 342 12.32 -26.21 21.07
CA SER A 342 13.02 -24.92 20.98
C SER A 342 14.46 -24.90 21.51
N THR A 343 15.02 -26.03 21.94
CA THR A 343 16.32 -26.07 22.64
C THR A 343 17.42 -26.90 21.96
N GLU A 344 17.11 -27.78 21.01
CA GLU A 344 18.13 -28.64 20.36
C GLU A 344 18.71 -28.09 19.04
N GLN A 345 18.13 -27.06 18.43
CA GLN A 345 18.68 -26.47 17.19
C GLN A 345 19.71 -25.35 17.40
N TRP A 346 19.95 -24.92 18.65
CA TRP A 346 20.87 -23.81 18.94
C TRP A 346 22.33 -24.22 19.17
N ASN A 347 22.62 -25.51 19.42
CA ASN A 347 23.97 -25.97 19.84
C ASN A 347 24.82 -26.65 18.75
N SER A 348 24.34 -26.78 17.50
CA SER A 348 25.07 -27.54 16.45
C SER A 348 25.99 -26.69 15.55
N SER A 349 26.11 -25.38 15.75
CA SER A 349 26.89 -24.48 14.87
C SER A 349 28.21 -23.95 15.45
N ARG A 350 28.66 -24.45 16.61
CA ARG A 350 29.89 -23.96 17.29
C ARG A 350 31.14 -24.87 17.23
N SER A 351 31.16 -25.94 16.45
CA SER A 351 32.31 -26.87 16.43
C SER A 351 32.97 -27.10 15.06
N ARG A 352 32.90 -26.13 14.14
CA ARG A 352 33.73 -26.11 12.93
C ARG A 352 34.22 -24.70 12.61
N VAL A 353 35.19 -24.22 13.40
CA VAL A 353 36.35 -23.40 12.99
C VAL A 353 37.52 -23.83 13.84
#